data_AF-A0A3D0H8Z5-F1
#
_entry.id   AF-A0A3D0H8Z5-F1
#
_cell.length_a   1.000
_cell.length_b   1.000
_cell.length_c   1.000
_cell.angle_alpha   90.00
_cell.angle_beta   90.00
_cell.angle_gamma   90.00
#
_symmetry.space_group_name_H-M   'P 1'
#
loop_
_entity.id
_entity.type
_entity.pdbx_description
1 polymer ?
#
loop_
_entity_poly.entity_id
_entity_poly.type
_entity_poly.pdbx_seq_one_letter_code
_entity_poly.pdbx_strand_id
1 'polypeptide(L)'
;MKKTLKIVAGIAVFIILVVILVFYLTSNMVDTANSFFKAIKQNDLTKAQTYLAEEFKAATDEKALKDFLATSALANFRETSWGERQVSAGGRGELSGSVTTESGSTIPIKMTLVKERGEWKIYSLRRPEAGLTTKDESVTP
;
A
#
# COMPACT_ATOMS: atom_id res chain seq x y z
N MET A 1 20.85 36.20 -22.14
CA MET A 1 20.05 35.21 -22.89
C MET A 1 20.56 33.78 -22.74
N LYS A 2 21.83 33.44 -23.05
CA LYS A 2 22.34 32.06 -22.91
C LYS A 2 22.37 31.53 -21.46
N LYS A 3 22.67 32.39 -20.47
CA LYS A 3 22.69 32.02 -19.04
C LYS A 3 21.30 31.71 -18.48
N THR A 4 20.31 32.56 -18.79
CA THR A 4 18.92 32.35 -18.37
C THR A 4 18.32 31.10 -19.00
N LEU A 5 18.63 30.81 -20.26
CA LEU A 5 18.21 29.58 -20.93
C LEU A 5 18.76 28.31 -20.26
N LYS A 6 20.03 28.31 -19.85
CA LYS A 6 20.64 27.18 -19.12
C LYS A 6 20.01 26.97 -17.74
N ILE A 7 19.67 28.05 -17.04
CA ILE A 7 19.01 28.00 -15.73
C ILE A 7 17.59 27.42 -15.87
N VAL A 8 16.81 27.93 -16.83
CA VAL A 8 15.45 27.42 -17.10
C VAL A 8 15.48 25.95 -17.53
N ALA A 9 16.42 25.57 -18.40
CA ALA A 9 16.60 24.17 -18.78
C ALA A 9 16.99 23.28 -17.59
N GLY A 10 17.87 23.75 -16.71
CA GLY A 10 18.26 23.04 -15.50
C GLY A 10 17.08 22.83 -14.53
N ILE A 11 16.24 23.86 -14.33
CA ILE A 11 15.03 23.77 -13.51
C ILE A 11 14.03 22.77 -14.12
N ALA A 12 13.81 22.83 -15.44
CA ALA A 12 12.92 21.90 -16.12
C ALA A 12 13.37 20.43 -15.96
N VAL A 13 14.67 20.16 -16.12
CA VAL A 13 15.24 18.82 -15.90
C VAL A 13 15.08 18.39 -14.44
N PHE A 14 15.33 19.27 -13.47
CA PHE A 14 15.15 18.96 -12.06
C PHE A 14 13.68 18.60 -11.75
N ILE A 15 12.71 19.36 -12.26
CA ILE A 15 11.28 19.06 -12.08
C ILE A 15 10.93 17.68 -12.65
N ILE A 16 11.42 17.36 -13.86
CA ILE A 16 11.19 16.05 -14.48
C ILE A 16 11.77 14.92 -13.59
N LEU A 17 12.98 15.09 -13.06
CA LEU A 17 13.60 14.11 -12.18
C LEU A 17 12.82 13.92 -10.88
N VAL A 18 12.31 15.01 -10.28
CA VAL A 18 11.45 14.93 -9.09
C VAL A 18 10.15 14.19 -9.40
N VAL A 19 9.52 14.48 -10.53
CA VAL A 19 8.30 13.78 -10.97
C VAL A 19 8.56 12.28 -11.14
N ILE A 20 9.63 11.91 -11.85
CA ILE A 20 10.03 10.50 -12.03
C ILE A 20 10.26 9.83 -10.68
N LEU A 21 10.95 10.50 -9.76
CA LEU A 21 11.22 9.96 -8.42
C LEU A 21 9.93 9.73 -7.63
N VAL A 22 8.97 10.65 -7.67
CA VAL A 22 7.67 10.50 -7.00
C VAL A 22 6.89 9.33 -7.60
N PHE A 23 6.85 9.19 -8.93
CA PHE A 23 6.22 8.05 -9.60
C PHE A 23 6.90 6.72 -9.26
N TYR A 24 8.24 6.70 -9.21
CA TYR A 24 8.99 5.51 -8.82
C TYR A 24 8.70 5.09 -7.37
N LEU A 25 8.69 6.04 -6.43
CA LEU A 25 8.43 5.78 -5.01
C LEU A 25 7.01 5.26 -4.78
N THR A 26 6.02 5.80 -5.49
CA THR A 26 4.61 5.40 -5.38
C THR A 26 4.30 4.08 -6.09
N SER A 27 4.95 3.79 -7.22
CA SER A 27 4.81 2.50 -7.92
C SER A 27 5.29 1.34 -7.07
N ASN A 28 6.50 1.44 -6.50
CA ASN A 28 7.08 0.36 -5.68
C ASN A 28 6.19 -0.01 -4.47
N MET A 29 5.45 0.95 -3.93
CA MET A 29 4.51 0.73 -2.84
C MET A 29 3.32 -0.13 -3.29
N VAL A 30 2.74 0.20 -4.45
CA VAL A 30 1.66 -0.58 -5.07
C VAL A 30 2.15 -1.96 -5.46
N ASP A 31 3.36 -2.06 -6.01
CA ASP A 31 3.96 -3.33 -6.43
C ASP A 31 4.21 -4.27 -5.23
N THR A 32 4.56 -3.72 -4.07
CA THR A 32 4.67 -4.46 -2.81
C THR A 32 3.32 -5.06 -2.41
N ALA A 33 2.26 -4.26 -2.42
CA ALA A 33 0.91 -4.74 -2.11
C ALA A 33 0.44 -5.80 -3.10
N ASN A 34 0.62 -5.57 -4.40
CA ASN A 34 0.27 -6.53 -5.45
C ASN A 34 1.02 -7.85 -5.31
N SER A 35 2.32 -7.78 -4.96
CA SER A 35 3.16 -8.97 -4.79
C SER A 35 2.78 -9.77 -3.55
N PHE A 36 2.38 -9.11 -2.46
CA PHE A 36 1.81 -9.75 -1.28
C PHE A 36 0.55 -10.54 -1.63
N PHE A 37 -0.42 -9.91 -2.30
CA PHE A 37 -1.63 -10.60 -2.75
C PHE A 37 -1.30 -11.74 -3.72
N LYS A 38 -0.38 -11.54 -4.66
CA LYS A 38 0.07 -12.61 -5.56
C LYS A 38 0.65 -13.82 -4.80
N ALA A 39 1.45 -13.59 -3.76
CA ALA A 39 1.98 -14.66 -2.92
C ALA A 39 0.86 -15.42 -2.17
N ILE A 40 -0.13 -14.70 -1.64
CA ILE A 40 -1.32 -15.31 -1.03
C ILE A 40 -2.07 -16.21 -2.03
N LYS A 41 -2.28 -15.73 -3.26
CA LYS A 41 -2.94 -16.52 -4.32
C LYS A 41 -2.18 -17.81 -4.65
N GLN A 42 -0.86 -17.76 -4.55
CA GLN A 42 0.03 -18.90 -4.78
C GLN A 42 0.14 -19.81 -3.56
N ASN A 43 -0.58 -19.51 -2.47
CA ASN A 43 -0.48 -20.19 -1.17
C ASN A 43 0.96 -20.19 -0.60
N ASP A 44 1.77 -19.19 -0.99
CA ASP A 44 3.15 -19.02 -0.57
C ASP A 44 3.20 -18.02 0.60
N LEU A 45 2.81 -18.50 1.78
CA LEU A 45 2.76 -17.67 3.00
C LEU A 45 4.14 -17.20 3.44
N THR A 46 5.17 -18.02 3.23
CA THR A 46 6.56 -17.64 3.52
C THR A 46 6.95 -16.41 2.70
N LYS A 47 6.65 -16.39 1.40
CA LYS A 47 6.89 -15.22 0.55
C LYS A 47 5.98 -14.06 0.92
N ALA A 48 4.71 -14.30 1.23
CA ALA A 48 3.78 -13.25 1.66
C ALA A 48 4.32 -12.51 2.90
N GLN A 49 4.87 -13.25 3.88
CA GLN A 49 5.48 -12.67 5.07
C GLN A 49 6.68 -11.76 4.76
N THR A 50 7.43 -11.98 3.68
CA THR A 50 8.56 -11.09 3.32
C THR A 50 8.15 -9.66 2.94
N TYR A 51 6.87 -9.45 2.59
CA TYR A 51 6.32 -8.14 2.29
C TYR A 51 5.75 -7.43 3.53
N LEU A 52 5.66 -8.11 4.67
CA LEU A 52 5.16 -7.55 5.93
C LEU A 52 6.29 -6.82 6.67
N ALA A 53 5.92 -5.76 7.39
CA ALA A 53 6.81 -5.05 8.31
C ALA A 53 7.18 -5.94 9.49
N GLU A 54 8.32 -5.70 10.12
CA GLU A 54 8.74 -6.50 11.29
C GLU A 54 7.74 -6.37 12.43
N GLU A 55 7.21 -5.18 12.69
CA GLU A 55 6.16 -4.99 13.70
C GLU A 55 4.85 -5.69 13.33
N PHE A 56 4.50 -5.79 12.04
CA PHE A 56 3.32 -6.55 11.61
C PHE A 56 3.52 -8.03 11.94
N LYS A 57 4.67 -8.60 11.60
CA LYS A 57 5.01 -10.00 11.88
C LYS A 57 5.03 -10.29 13.38
N ALA A 58 5.57 -9.36 14.17
CA ALA A 58 5.63 -9.49 15.63
C ALA A 58 4.22 -9.45 16.26
N ALA A 59 3.30 -8.67 15.69
CA ALA A 59 1.93 -8.53 16.19
C ALA A 59 0.95 -9.58 15.64
N THR A 60 1.28 -10.22 14.52
CA THR A 60 0.40 -11.15 13.81
C THR A 60 1.11 -12.47 13.56
N ASP A 61 0.71 -13.52 14.28
CA ASP A 61 1.19 -14.85 13.99
C ASP A 61 0.64 -15.40 12.65
N GLU A 62 1.28 -16.43 12.11
CA GLU A 62 0.92 -17.02 10.82
C GLU A 62 -0.53 -17.54 10.78
N LYS A 63 -1.03 -18.03 11.92
CA LYS A 63 -2.41 -18.52 12.05
C LYS A 63 -3.40 -17.37 11.95
N ALA A 64 -3.15 -16.26 12.64
CA ALA A 64 -3.97 -15.05 12.60
C ALA A 64 -4.00 -14.45 11.20
N LEU A 65 -2.86 -14.42 10.49
CA LEU A 65 -2.82 -13.99 9.09
C LEU A 65 -3.67 -14.91 8.21
N LYS A 66 -3.53 -16.23 8.35
CA LYS A 66 -4.32 -17.20 7.58
C LYS A 66 -5.82 -17.10 7.87
N ASP A 67 -6.19 -16.97 9.13
CA ASP A 67 -7.58 -16.82 9.57
C ASP A 67 -8.18 -15.50 9.06
N PHE A 68 -7.40 -14.42 9.08
CA PHE A 68 -7.80 -13.14 8.49
C PHE A 68 -8.04 -13.30 6.99
N LEU A 69 -7.12 -13.90 6.23
CA LEU A 69 -7.25 -14.09 4.78
C LEU A 69 -8.44 -14.98 4.40
N ALA A 70 -8.71 -16.01 5.19
CA ALA A 70 -9.87 -16.90 5.01
C ALA A 70 -11.19 -16.17 5.30
N THR A 71 -11.29 -15.53 6.48
CA THR A 71 -12.51 -14.84 6.94
C THR A 71 -12.84 -13.61 6.09
N SER A 72 -11.82 -12.94 5.56
CA SER A 72 -11.99 -11.78 4.69
C SER A 72 -12.30 -12.13 3.24
N ALA A 73 -12.37 -13.42 2.88
CA ALA A 73 -12.49 -13.91 1.50
C ALA A 73 -11.39 -13.38 0.55
N LEU A 74 -10.29 -12.84 1.09
CA LEU A 74 -9.17 -12.31 0.33
C LEU A 74 -8.28 -13.41 -0.25
N ALA A 75 -8.39 -14.64 0.24
CA ALA A 75 -7.67 -15.79 -0.30
C ALA A 75 -8.08 -16.13 -1.76
N ASN A 76 -9.34 -15.89 -2.14
CA ASN A 76 -9.88 -16.21 -3.47
C ASN A 76 -10.05 -14.94 -4.31
N PHE A 77 -9.04 -14.08 -4.35
CA PHE A 77 -9.12 -12.85 -5.13
C PHE A 77 -8.75 -13.03 -6.60
N ARG A 78 -9.47 -12.30 -7.45
CA ARG A 78 -9.22 -12.18 -8.88
C ARG A 78 -8.22 -11.07 -9.16
N GLU A 79 -8.48 -9.89 -8.62
CA GLU A 79 -7.71 -8.68 -8.87
C GLU A 79 -7.78 -7.70 -7.69
N THR A 80 -6.82 -6.77 -7.66
CA THR A 80 -6.76 -5.66 -6.70
C THR A 80 -6.78 -4.34 -7.47
N SER A 81 -7.53 -3.37 -6.98
CA SER A 81 -7.59 -2.03 -7.55
C SER A 81 -7.25 -0.99 -6.49
N TRP A 82 -6.41 -0.02 -6.83
CA TRP A 82 -5.92 1.01 -5.91
C TRP A 82 -6.34 2.38 -6.41
N GLY A 83 -7.33 2.97 -5.75
CA GLY A 83 -7.89 4.27 -6.12
C GLY A 83 -7.15 5.44 -5.48
N GLU A 84 -6.67 5.26 -4.25
CA GLU A 84 -5.95 6.31 -3.52
C GLU A 84 -4.58 5.80 -3.09
N ARG A 85 -3.56 6.63 -3.33
CA ARG A 85 -2.15 6.32 -3.05
C ARG A 85 -1.52 7.57 -2.46
N GLN A 86 -1.07 7.47 -1.22
CA GLN A 86 -0.41 8.59 -0.54
C GLN A 86 0.93 8.13 -0.01
N VAL A 87 1.96 8.97 -0.16
CA VAL A 87 3.27 8.78 0.44
C VAL A 87 3.57 10.02 1.25
N SER A 88 3.79 9.84 2.55
CA SER A 88 4.13 10.91 3.48
C SER A 88 5.64 11.03 3.64
N ALA A 89 6.11 12.22 4.01
CA ALA A 89 7.48 12.42 4.46
C ALA A 89 7.78 11.48 5.65
N GLY A 90 8.98 10.91 5.70
CA GLY A 90 9.37 9.95 6.75
C GLY A 90 9.11 8.47 6.41
N GLY A 91 8.83 8.15 5.14
CA GLY A 91 8.79 6.75 4.68
C GLY A 91 7.54 6.01 5.12
N ARG A 92 6.40 6.70 5.22
CA ARG A 92 5.08 6.09 5.42
C ARG A 92 4.25 6.24 4.16
N GLY A 93 3.38 5.28 3.90
CA GLY A 93 2.48 5.31 2.77
C GLY A 93 1.15 4.67 3.08
N GLU A 94 0.14 5.09 2.34
CA GLU A 94 -1.23 4.60 2.45
C GLU A 94 -1.76 4.22 1.07
N LEU A 95 -2.44 3.08 1.04
CA LEU A 95 -3.18 2.58 -0.13
C LEU A 95 -4.62 2.36 0.29
N SER A 96 -5.56 3.04 -0.38
CA SER A 96 -6.99 2.71 -0.31
C SER A 96 -7.43 2.12 -1.64
N GLY A 97 -8.11 0.99 -1.57
CA GLY A 97 -8.48 0.22 -2.75
C GLY A 97 -9.55 -0.80 -2.48
N SER A 98 -9.65 -1.73 -3.41
CA SER A 98 -10.57 -2.86 -3.33
C SER A 98 -9.93 -4.14 -3.85
N VAL A 99 -10.44 -5.25 -3.34
CA VAL A 99 -10.13 -6.59 -3.82
C VAL A 99 -11.39 -7.19 -4.40
N THR A 100 -11.35 -7.57 -5.67
CA THR A 100 -12.45 -8.27 -6.33
C THR A 100 -12.21 -9.76 -6.20
N THR A 101 -13.16 -10.49 -5.59
CA THR A 101 -13.09 -11.94 -5.44
C THR A 101 -13.42 -12.66 -6.75
N GLU A 102 -13.10 -13.95 -6.84
CA GLU A 102 -13.50 -14.78 -7.99
C GLU A 102 -15.03 -14.84 -8.17
N SER A 103 -15.79 -14.78 -7.07
CA SER A 103 -17.26 -14.69 -7.07
C SER A 103 -17.81 -13.34 -7.52
N GLY A 104 -16.95 -12.33 -7.79
CA GLY A 104 -17.36 -11.00 -8.22
C GLY A 104 -17.70 -10.03 -7.09
N SER A 105 -17.45 -10.40 -5.83
CA SER A 105 -17.65 -9.51 -4.69
C SER A 105 -16.48 -8.52 -4.57
N THR A 106 -16.79 -7.24 -4.37
CA THR A 106 -15.78 -6.19 -4.20
C THR A 106 -15.64 -5.84 -2.72
N ILE A 107 -14.44 -6.06 -2.17
CA ILE A 107 -14.14 -5.85 -0.76
C ILE A 107 -13.24 -4.63 -0.63
N PRO A 108 -13.70 -3.52 -0.02
CA PRO A 108 -12.84 -2.38 0.22
C PRO A 108 -11.76 -2.73 1.25
N ILE A 109 -10.53 -2.26 1.00
CA ILE A 109 -9.40 -2.45 1.88
C ILE A 109 -8.59 -1.16 2.01
N LYS A 110 -7.98 -0.99 3.18
CA LYS A 110 -6.96 0.02 3.44
C LYS A 110 -5.69 -0.65 3.92
N MET A 111 -4.57 -0.22 3.36
CA MET A 111 -3.24 -0.66 3.76
C MET A 111 -2.39 0.54 4.14
N THR A 112 -1.61 0.39 5.21
CA THR A 112 -0.51 1.30 5.49
C THR A 112 0.79 0.56 5.28
N LEU A 113 1.78 1.27 4.76
CA LEU A 113 3.11 0.76 4.49
C LEU A 113 4.16 1.66 5.15
N VAL A 114 5.26 1.05 5.55
CA VAL A 114 6.44 1.74 6.10
C VAL A 114 7.65 1.35 5.27
N LYS A 115 8.63 2.24 5.19
CA LYS A 115 9.93 1.92 4.60
C LYS A 115 10.84 1.31 5.65
N GLU A 116 11.26 0.09 5.40
CA GLU A 116 12.28 -0.60 6.19
C GLU A 116 13.48 -0.88 5.27
N ARG A 117 14.66 -0.39 5.66
CA ARG A 117 15.91 -0.60 4.90
C ARG A 117 15.81 -0.22 3.41
N GLY A 118 14.97 0.78 3.09
CA GLY A 118 14.77 1.28 1.73
C GLY A 118 13.64 0.60 0.95
N GLU A 119 13.08 -0.50 1.46
CA GLU A 119 11.97 -1.23 0.85
C GLU A 119 10.64 -0.90 1.53
N TRP A 120 9.55 -0.91 0.75
CA TRP A 120 8.22 -0.83 1.33
C TRP A 120 7.83 -2.15 1.98
N LYS A 121 7.24 -2.07 3.17
CA LYS A 121 6.69 -3.19 3.92
C LYS A 121 5.31 -2.85 4.43
N ILE A 122 4.42 -3.84 4.43
CA ILE A 122 3.02 -3.69 4.85
C ILE A 122 2.99 -3.62 6.37
N TYR A 123 2.57 -2.48 6.89
CA TYR A 123 2.46 -2.21 8.31
C TYR A 123 1.06 -2.48 8.86
N SER A 124 0.03 -2.29 8.05
CA SER A 124 -1.33 -2.74 8.39
C SER A 124 -2.13 -3.07 7.15
N LEU A 125 -3.07 -4.01 7.30
CA LEU A 125 -4.10 -4.33 6.31
C LEU A 125 -5.42 -4.43 7.05
N ARG A 126 -6.41 -3.64 6.64
CA ARG A 126 -7.73 -3.60 7.29
C ARG A 126 -8.85 -3.46 6.27
N ARG A 127 -10.00 -4.03 6.61
CA ARG A 127 -11.27 -3.78 5.92
C ARG A 127 -11.96 -2.62 6.62
N PRO A 128 -12.36 -1.55 5.92
CA PRO A 128 -13.25 -0.55 6.48
C PRO A 128 -14.54 -1.22 6.98
N GLU A 129 -15.02 -0.81 8.14
CA GLU A 129 -16.29 -1.30 8.68
C GLU A 129 -17.46 -0.85 7.79
N ALA A 130 -18.43 -1.74 7.60
CA ALA A 130 -19.68 -1.42 6.91
C ALA A 130 -20.72 -0.98 7.94
N GLY A 131 -21.40 0.14 7.69
CA GLY A 131 -22.45 0.65 8.58
C GLY A 131 -22.27 2.12 8.95
N LEU A 132 -23.06 2.59 9.91
CA LEU A 132 -22.98 3.96 10.41
C LEU A 132 -21.76 4.10 11.31
N THR A 133 -20.66 4.63 10.76
CA THR A 133 -19.54 5.13 11.56
C THR A 133 -19.79 6.60 11.89
N THR A 134 -20.23 6.88 13.12
CA THR A 134 -20.09 8.22 13.71
C THR A 134 -18.60 8.47 13.89
N LYS A 135 -17.98 9.04 12.86
CA LYS A 135 -16.64 9.59 12.93
C LYS A 135 -16.76 10.83 13.80
N ASP A 136 -16.68 10.67 15.12
CA ASP A 136 -16.50 11.82 16.02
C ASP A 136 -15.22 12.52 15.57
N GLU A 137 -15.42 13.71 14.99
CA GLU A 137 -14.38 14.69 14.82
C GLU A 137 -13.62 14.79 16.14
N SER A 138 -12.30 14.70 16.05
CA SER A 138 -11.38 15.19 17.05
C SER A 138 -11.70 16.66 17.35
N VAL A 139 -12.65 16.92 18.23
CA VAL A 139 -12.71 18.15 19.02
C VAL A 139 -11.46 18.09 19.89
N THR A 140 -10.41 18.72 19.40
CA THR A 140 -9.20 18.94 20.20
C THR A 140 -9.56 20.01 21.23
N PRO A 141 -9.25 19.81 22.53
CA PRO A 141 -9.50 20.81 23.57
C PRO A 141 -8.70 22.10 23.35
#